data_AF-K2BET2-F1
#
_entry.id   AF-K2BET2-F1
#
_cell.length_a   1.000
_cell.length_b   1.000
_cell.length_c   1.000
_cell.angle_alpha   90.00
_cell.angle_beta   90.00
_cell.angle_gamma   90.00
#
_symmetry.space_group_name_H-M   'P 1'
#
loop_
_entity.id
_entity.type
_entity.pdbx_description
1 polymer ?
#
loop_
_entity_poly.entity_id
_entity_poly.type
_entity_poly.pdbx_seq_one_letter_code
_entity_poly.pdbx_strand_id
1 'polypeptide(L)' 'MNSIIEQIASGIPVYKEIHKIPNRKDAISYALSLAKENDTVMITGKGHEKSLCRGTIEYPWSDQETVRKILKKKSL' A
#
# COMPACT_ATOMS: atom_id res chain seq x y z
N MET A 1 -4.23 17.84 3.85
CA MET A 1 -5.15 17.32 2.81
C MET A 1 -4.86 15.83 2.59
N ASN A 2 -5.52 14.98 3.38
CA ASN A 2 -5.60 13.52 3.20
C ASN A 2 -7.08 13.12 3.11
N SER A 3 -7.89 13.96 2.43
CA SER A 3 -9.36 13.88 2.49
C SER A 3 -9.90 12.50 2.13
N ILE A 4 -9.33 11.84 1.13
CA ILE A 4 -9.75 10.50 0.70
C ILE A 4 -9.47 9.43 1.77
N ILE A 5 -8.31 9.47 2.43
CA ILE A 5 -7.97 8.49 3.48
C ILE A 5 -8.94 8.65 4.66
N GLU A 6 -9.25 9.88 5.05
CA GLU A 6 -10.19 10.13 6.14
C GLU A 6 -11.63 9.77 5.75
N GLN A 7 -12.03 9.98 4.50
CA GLN A 7 -13.34 9.56 3.97
C GLN A 7 -13.50 8.03 3.94
N ILE A 8 -12.43 7.28 3.64
CA ILE A 8 -12.46 5.81 3.73
C ILE A 8 -12.51 5.39 5.21
N ALA A 9 -11.67 6.01 6.04
CA ALA A 9 -11.56 5.65 7.45
C ALA A 9 -12.86 5.92 8.24
N SER A 10 -13.64 6.94 7.86
CA SER A 10 -14.93 7.24 8.52
C SER A 10 -15.98 6.14 8.35
N GLY A 11 -15.83 5.26 7.34
CA GLY A 11 -16.67 4.08 7.16
C GLY A 11 -16.23 2.85 7.96
N ILE A 12 -15.10 2.92 8.67
CA ILE A 12 -14.55 1.80 9.44
C ILE A 12 -14.90 1.99 10.93
N PRO A 13 -15.46 0.96 11.61
CA PRO A 13 -15.74 1.06 13.04
C PRO A 13 -14.50 1.40 13.87
N VAL A 14 -14.64 2.31 14.83
CA VAL A 14 -13.53 2.87 15.63
C VAL A 14 -12.73 1.85 16.45
N TYR A 15 -13.30 0.67 16.71
CA TYR A 15 -12.64 -0.42 17.44
C TYR A 15 -11.78 -1.32 16.55
N LYS A 16 -11.79 -1.13 15.23
CA LYS A 16 -10.89 -1.83 14.31
C LYS A 16 -9.59 -1.08 14.18
N GLU A 17 -8.48 -1.79 14.36
CA GLU A 17 -7.15 -1.25 14.12
C GLU A 17 -6.97 -0.96 12.62
N ILE A 18 -6.54 0.27 12.30
CA ILE A 18 -6.23 0.71 10.94
C ILE A 18 -4.94 1.52 10.95
N HIS A 19 -4.16 1.41 9.88
CA HIS A 19 -2.95 2.20 9.67
C HIS A 19 -3.12 3.10 8.44
N LYS A 20 -3.09 4.42 8.66
CA LYS A 20 -3.26 5.44 7.62
C LYS A 20 -1.89 5.90 7.10
N ILE A 21 -1.35 5.23 6.09
CA ILE A 21 -0.04 5.53 5.50
C ILE A 21 -0.21 6.12 4.09
N PRO A 22 -0.03 7.44 3.88
CA PRO A 22 -0.34 8.08 2.59
C PRO A 22 0.57 7.66 1.43
N ASN A 23 1.83 7.37 1.71
CA ASN A 23 2.76 6.90 0.68
C ASN A 23 2.51 5.42 0.40
N ARG A 24 2.15 5.09 -0.85
CA ARG A 24 1.82 3.72 -1.26
C ARG A 24 2.98 2.73 -1.04
N LYS A 25 4.23 3.13 -1.29
CA LYS A 25 5.41 2.28 -1.06
C LYS A 25 5.58 1.96 0.41
N ASP A 26 5.40 2.96 1.27
CA ASP A 26 5.57 2.82 2.70
C ASP A 26 4.44 1.96 3.28
N ALA A 27 3.20 2.13 2.79
CA ALA A 27 2.05 1.30 3.17
C ALA A 27 2.27 -0.18 2.81
N ILE A 28 2.76 -0.46 1.59
CA ILE A 28 3.12 -1.83 1.16
C ILE A 28 4.26 -2.39 2.04
N SER A 29 5.30 -1.59 2.29
CA SER A 29 6.43 -2.01 3.12
C SER A 29 6.00 -2.34 4.55
N TYR A 30 5.12 -1.51 5.11
CA TYR A 30 4.54 -1.70 6.43
C TYR A 30 3.70 -2.98 6.50
N ALA A 31 2.77 -3.19 5.57
CA ALA A 31 1.96 -4.41 5.53
C ALA A 31 2.81 -5.68 5.43
N LEU A 32 3.84 -5.67 4.56
CA LEU A 32 4.79 -6.79 4.43
C LEU A 32 5.69 -6.96 5.66
N SER A 33 5.87 -5.92 6.49
CA SER A 33 6.61 -6.01 7.76
C SER A 33 5.82 -6.67 8.89
N LEU A 34 4.50 -6.54 8.85
CA LEU A 34 3.60 -7.16 9.83
C LEU A 34 3.31 -8.63 9.52
N ALA A 35 3.30 -8.99 8.24
CA ALA A 35 2.99 -10.34 7.78
C ALA A 35 3.98 -11.38 8.33
N LYS A 36 3.42 -12.45 8.90
CA LYS A 36 4.14 -13.64 9.35
C LYS A 36 4.02 -14.77 8.32
N GLU A 37 4.72 -15.86 8.59
CA GLU A 37 4.55 -17.08 7.83
C GLU A 37 3.07 -17.50 7.83
N ASN A 38 2.56 -17.92 6.66
CA ASN A 38 1.17 -18.27 6.39
C ASN A 38 0.16 -17.11 6.35
N ASP A 39 0.58 -15.86 6.56
CA ASP A 39 -0.30 -14.71 6.31
C ASP A 39 -0.42 -14.42 4.82
N THR A 40 -1.58 -13.89 4.42
CA THR A 40 -1.81 -13.37 3.06
C THR A 40 -1.92 -11.86 3.09
N VAL A 41 -1.09 -11.17 2.31
CA VAL A 41 -1.17 -9.72 2.09
C VAL A 41 -1.83 -9.45 0.74
N MET A 42 -2.97 -8.75 0.76
CA MET A 42 -3.68 -8.34 -0.46
C MET A 42 -3.47 -6.85 -0.74
N ILE A 43 -3.02 -6.52 -1.96
CA ILE A 43 -2.86 -5.13 -2.43
C ILE A 43 -3.88 -4.89 -3.55
N THR A 44 -4.77 -3.91 -3.35
CA THR A 44 -5.87 -3.62 -4.28
C THR A 44 -5.76 -2.23 -4.92
N GLY A 45 -6.53 -1.99 -5.98
CA GLY A 45 -6.73 -0.66 -6.59
C GLY A 45 -5.76 -0.24 -7.69
N LYS A 46 -4.84 -1.10 -8.16
CA LYS A 46 -3.95 -0.82 -9.31
C LYS A 46 -3.80 -1.98 -10.29
N GLY A 47 -3.66 -3.21 -9.80
CA GLY A 47 -3.54 -4.39 -10.65
C GLY A 47 -2.35 -4.33 -11.63
N HIS A 48 -2.64 -4.20 -12.92
CA HIS A 48 -1.66 -4.18 -14.01
C HIS A 48 -1.22 -2.76 -14.43
N GLU A 49 -1.77 -1.71 -13.82
CA GLU A 49 -1.40 -0.32 -14.11
C GLU A 49 0.07 -0.04 -13.80
N LYS A 50 0.70 0.79 -14.66
CA LYS A 50 2.14 1.04 -14.67
C LYS A 50 2.57 2.45 -14.25
N SER A 51 1.66 3.26 -13.72
CA SER A 51 1.96 4.63 -13.28
C SER A 51 1.14 5.02 -12.05
N LEU A 52 1.61 5.99 -11.25
CA LEU A 52 0.85 6.67 -10.20
C LEU A 52 0.69 8.13 -10.58
N CYS A 53 -0.57 8.57 -10.69
CA CYS A 53 -0.89 9.97 -10.84
C CYS A 53 -0.58 10.76 -9.56
N ARG A 54 0.08 11.91 -9.69
CA ARG A 54 0.19 12.94 -8.66
C ARG A 54 -0.16 14.29 -9.29
N GLY A 55 -1.30 14.84 -8.87
CA GLY A 55 -1.89 15.99 -9.55
C GLY A 55 -2.37 15.58 -10.94
N THR A 56 -1.66 16.03 -11.96
CA THR A 56 -1.92 15.71 -13.38
C THR A 56 -0.78 14.94 -14.04
N ILE A 57 0.26 14.58 -13.29
CA ILE A 57 1.46 13.93 -13.81
C ILE A 57 1.45 12.45 -13.44
N GLU A 58 1.67 11.59 -14.43
CA GLU A 58 1.83 10.15 -14.26
C GLU A 58 3.31 9.79 -14.03
N TYR A 59 3.60 9.20 -12.87
CA TYR A 59 4.94 8.73 -12.51
C TYR A 59 5.03 7.21 -12.69
N PRO A 60 6.10 6.66 -13.30
CA PRO A 60 6.27 5.21 -13.43
C PRO A 60 6.14 4.48 -12.08
N TRP A 61 5.28 3.46 -12.03
CA TRP A 61 4.99 2.73 -10.80
C TRP A 61 4.45 1.33 -11.08
N SER A 62 4.85 0.34 -10.28
CA SER A 62 4.23 -0.97 -10.26
C SER A 62 4.20 -1.53 -8.84
N ASP A 63 3.02 -1.93 -8.36
CA ASP A 63 2.89 -2.59 -7.06
C ASP A 63 3.66 -3.91 -7.05
N GLN A 64 3.56 -4.69 -8.13
CA GLN A 64 4.20 -5.99 -8.24
C GLN A 64 5.74 -5.87 -8.20
N GLU A 65 6.31 -4.89 -8.92
CA GLU A 65 7.75 -4.65 -8.85
C GLU A 65 8.19 -4.15 -7.47
N THR A 66 7.39 -3.29 -6.85
CA THR A 66 7.66 -2.76 -5.51
C THR A 66 7.70 -3.90 -4.49
N VAL A 67 6.70 -4.79 -4.50
CA VAL A 67 6.67 -5.99 -3.65
C VAL A 67 7.88 -6.88 -3.89
N ARG A 68 8.19 -7.21 -5.16
CA ARG A 68 9.37 -8.03 -5.50
C ARG A 68 10.67 -7.42 -4.97
N LYS A 69 10.84 -6.09 -5.07
CA LYS A 69 12.02 -5.37 -4.55
C LYS A 69 12.11 -5.42 -3.03
N ILE A 70 10.98 -5.26 -2.32
CA ILE A 70 10.94 -5.30 -0.85
C ILE A 70 11.25 -6.71 -0.34
N LEU A 71 10.61 -7.73 -0.92
CA LEU A 71 10.82 -9.13 -0.49
C LEU A 71 12.25 -9.60 -0.74
N LYS A 72 12.86 -9.25 -1.89
CA LYS A 72 14.27 -9.56 -2.17
C LYS A 72 15.23 -8.97 -1.13
N LYS A 73 14.93 -7.80 -0.58
CA LYS A 73 15.76 -7.18 0.48
C LYS A 73 15.61 -7.84 1.84
N LYS A 74 14.48 -8.52 2.09
CA LYS A 74 14.21 -9.24 3.35
C LYS A 74 14.83 -10.64 3.40
N SER A 75 15.16 -11.22 2.25
CA SER A 75 15.77 -12.55 2.15
C SER A 75 17.30 -12.56 2.27
N LEU A 76 17.90 -11.44 2.69
CA LEU A 76 19.29 -11.28 3.09
C LEU A 76 19.34 -10.90 4.56
#